data_AF-A0AAC9ZBK4-F1
#
_entry.id   AF-A0AAC9ZBK4-F1
#
_cell.length_a   1.000
_cell.length_b   1.000
_cell.length_c   1.000
_cell.angle_alpha   90.00
_cell.angle_beta   90.00
_cell.angle_gamma   90.00
#
_symmetry.space_group_name_H-M   'P 1'
#
loop_
_entity.id
_entity.type
_entity.pdbx_description
1 polymer ?
#
loop_
_entity_poly.entity_id
_entity_poly.type
_entity_poly.pdbx_seq_one_letter_code
_entity_poly.pdbx_strand_id
1 'polypeptide(L)' 'MMKLYRFLSEDDTSAFCHKVTDALNKGWELYGSPTQTFDPVKGIMRCGQSVVKEVPGTYTPETKLGEH' A
#
# COMPACT_ATOMS: atom_id res chain seq x y z
N MET A 1 9.80 -7.70 -17.07
CA MET A 1 9.60 -7.36 -15.66
C MET A 1 8.92 -6.01 -15.61
N MET A 2 7.78 -5.90 -14.94
CA MET A 2 7.14 -4.63 -14.62
C MET A 2 7.26 -4.35 -13.13
N LYS A 3 7.33 -3.06 -12.79
CA LYS A 3 7.37 -2.60 -11.41
C LYS A 3 5.99 -2.07 -11.02
N LEU A 4 5.33 -2.78 -10.12
CA LEU A 4 4.05 -2.38 -9.56
C LEU A 4 4.25 -1.45 -8.38
N TYR A 5 3.31 -0.54 -8.19
CA TYR A 5 3.24 0.38 -7.07
C TYR A 5 1.83 0.35 -6.48
N ARG A 6 1.73 0.33 -5.15
CA ARG A 6 0.47 0.53 -4.42
C ARG A 6 0.68 1.50 -3.28
N PHE A 7 -0.31 2.36 -3.05
CA PHE A 7 -0.40 3.19 -1.86
C PHE A 7 -1.44 2.58 -0.91
N LEU A 8 -0.97 1.95 0.17
CA LEU A 8 -1.84 1.41 1.20
C LEU A 8 -2.19 2.55 2.15
N SER A 9 -3.48 2.82 2.35
CA SER A 9 -3.93 3.78 3.36
C SER A 9 -5.03 3.20 4.22
N GLU A 10 -5.07 3.61 5.48
CA GLU A 10 -6.14 3.31 6.41
C GLU A 10 -6.14 4.30 7.58
N ASP A 11 -7.16 4.25 8.43
CA ASP A 11 -7.15 4.93 9.73
C ASP A 11 -6.01 4.38 10.62
N ASP A 12 -5.49 5.21 11.54
CA ASP A 12 -4.41 4.87 12.46
C ASP A 12 -4.86 3.86 13.53
N THR A 13 -5.03 2.62 13.07
CA THR A 13 -5.50 1.45 13.82
C THR A 13 -4.74 0.22 13.39
N SER A 14 -4.94 -0.92 14.07
CA SER A 14 -4.32 -2.19 13.69
C SER A 14 -4.69 -2.64 12.28
N ALA A 15 -5.81 -2.19 11.70
CA ALA A 15 -6.20 -2.49 10.33
C ALA A 15 -5.15 -2.02 9.31
N PHE A 16 -4.51 -0.87 9.56
CA PHE A 16 -3.40 -0.39 8.74
C PHE A 16 -2.20 -1.36 8.82
N CYS A 17 -1.80 -1.73 10.03
CA CYS A 17 -0.71 -2.66 10.27
C CYS A 17 -0.95 -4.00 9.57
N HIS A 18 -2.14 -4.59 9.72
CA HIS A 18 -2.51 -5.83 9.04
C HIS A 18 -2.45 -5.71 7.52
N LYS A 19 -2.89 -4.58 6.94
CA LYS A 19 -2.85 -4.33 5.50
C LYS A 19 -1.41 -4.26 4.97
N VAL A 20 -0.50 -3.61 5.70
CA VAL A 20 0.93 -3.57 5.35
C VAL A 20 1.55 -4.96 5.51
N THR A 21 1.29 -5.65 6.62
CA THR A 21 1.79 -7.02 6.86
C THR A 21 1.35 -8.00 5.77
N ASP A 22 0.08 -7.95 5.33
CA ASP A 22 -0.43 -8.79 4.24
C ASP A 22 0.32 -8.53 2.92
N ALA A 23 0.55 -7.27 2.57
CA ALA A 23 1.32 -6.92 1.37
C ALA A 23 2.76 -7.46 1.44
N LEU A 24 3.44 -7.29 2.57
CA LEU A 24 4.79 -7.81 2.77
C LEU A 24 4.85 -9.34 2.61
N ASN A 25 3.88 -10.06 3.17
CA ASN A 25 3.81 -11.52 3.04
C ASN A 25 3.42 -11.98 1.62
N LYS A 26 2.81 -11.11 0.82
CA LYS A 26 2.60 -11.31 -0.62
C LYS A 26 3.81 -10.94 -1.47
N GLY A 27 4.96 -10.65 -0.87
CA GLY A 27 6.20 -10.33 -1.59
C GLY A 27 6.24 -8.91 -2.14
N TRP A 28 5.46 -7.99 -1.56
CA TRP A 28 5.65 -6.56 -1.76
C TRP A 28 6.77 -6.05 -0.86
N GLU A 29 7.43 -4.97 -1.27
CA GLU A 29 8.50 -4.31 -0.53
C GLU A 29 8.08 -2.89 -0.14
N LEU A 30 8.52 -2.41 1.02
CA LEU A 30 8.26 -1.03 1.44
C LEU A 30 9.01 -0.05 0.54
N TYR A 31 8.32 1.00 0.11
CA TYR A 31 8.94 2.12 -0.59
C TYR A 31 8.94 3.37 0.30
N GLY A 32 10.08 3.61 0.94
CA GLY A 32 10.26 4.73 1.87
C GLY A 32 9.49 4.58 3.19
N SER A 33 9.50 5.65 3.97
CA SER A 33 8.83 5.72 5.27
C SER A 33 7.31 5.88 5.12
N PRO A 34 6.51 5.40 6.09
CA PRO A 34 5.08 5.68 6.11
C PRO A 34 4.82 7.18 6.30
N THR A 35 3.64 7.62 5.88
CA THR A 35 3.13 8.98 6.08
C THR A 35 1.90 8.96 6.98
N GLN A 36 1.68 10.05 7.71
CA GLN A 36 0.50 10.23 8.54
C GLN A 36 -0.06 11.64 8.34
N THR A 37 -1.38 11.77 8.36
CA THR A 37 -2.06 13.07 8.29
C THR A 37 -3.35 13.05 9.11
N PHE A 38 -3.75 14.19 9.65
CA PHE A 38 -5.00 14.33 10.37
C PHE A 38 -6.15 14.64 9.39
N ASP A 39 -7.25 13.90 9.50
CA ASP A 39 -8.51 14.18 8.79
C ASP A 39 -9.43 15.01 9.72
N PRO A 40 -9.59 16.32 9.48
CA PRO A 40 -10.40 17.18 10.34
C PRO A 40 -11.90 16.96 10.19
N VAL A 41 -12.37 16.34 9.11
CA VAL A 41 -13.80 16.07 8.88
C VAL A 41 -14.24 14.86 9.72
N LYS A 42 -13.37 13.84 9.82
CA LYS A 42 -13.62 12.63 10.61
C LYS A 42 -13.08 12.69 12.03
N GLY A 43 -12.14 13.60 12.31
CA GLY A 43 -11.49 13.72 13.62
C GLY A 43 -10.53 12.56 13.93
N ILE A 44 -9.88 11.99 12.91
CA ILE A 44 -9.01 10.81 13.04
C ILE A 44 -7.67 11.02 12.35
N MET A 45 -6.65 10.26 12.78
CA MET A 45 -5.38 10.14 12.06
C MET A 45 -5.51 9.11 10.93
N ARG A 46 -4.94 9.43 9.77
CA ARG A 46 -4.85 8.56 8.60
C ARG A 46 -3.39 8.20 8.37
N CYS A 47 -3.13 6.94 8.07
CA CYS A 47 -1.82 6.39 7.78
C CYS A 47 -1.70 5.99 6.29
N GLY A 48 -0.50 6.10 5.75
CA GLY A 48 -0.16 5.76 4.37
C GLY A 48 1.18 5.04 4.29
N GLN A 49 1.28 3.99 3.48
CA GLN A 49 2.53 3.31 3.15
C GLN A 49 2.55 2.95 1.67
N SER A 50 3.59 3.40 0.97
CA SER A 50 3.86 2.97 -0.39
C SER A 50 4.53 1.61 -0.38
N VAL A 51 4.12 0.72 -1.28
CA VAL A 51 4.76 -0.57 -1.51
C VAL A 51 5.00 -0.81 -3.00
N VAL A 52 6.07 -1.50 -3.33
CA VAL A 52 6.44 -1.86 -4.71
C VAL A 52 6.64 -3.36 -4.85
N LYS A 53 6.46 -3.88 -6.06
CA LYS A 53 6.71 -5.30 -6.35
C LYS A 53 7.17 -5.48 -7.79
N GLU A 54 8.20 -6.27 -8.01
CA GLU A 54 8.61 -6.68 -9.34
C GLU A 54 7.88 -7.96 -9.75
N VAL A 55 7.24 -7.94 -10.92
CA VAL A 55 6.56 -9.11 -11.47
C VAL A 55 6.82 -9.25 -12.97
N PRO A 56 6.71 -10.45 -13.55
CA PRO A 56 6.75 -10.63 -15.00
C PRO A 56 5.59 -9.91 -15.71
N GLY A 57 5.78 -9.56 -16.99
CA GLY A 57 4.75 -8.95 -17.83
C GLY A 57 4.97 -7.47 -18.14
N THR A 58 3.92 -6.87 -18.72
CA THR A 58 3.85 -5.47 -19.16
C THR A 58 2.65 -4.83 -18.48
N TYR A 59 2.85 -3.66 -17.88
CA TYR A 59 1.77 -2.94 -17.22
C TYR A 59 0.70 -2.49 -18.21
N THR A 60 -0.57 -2.62 -17.82
CA THR A 60 -1.72 -1.98 -18.47
C THR A 60 -2.63 -1.35 -17.40
N PRO A 61 -3.44 -0.34 -17.73
CA PRO A 61 -4.42 0.23 -16.80
C PRO A 61 -5.41 -0.78 -16.19
N GLU A 62 -5.61 -1.93 -16.83
CA GLU A 62 -6.48 -3.02 -16.37
C GLU A 62 -5.79 -3.98 -15.38
N THR A 63 -4.48 -3.81 -15.14
CA THR A 63 -3.71 -4.64 -14.21
C THR A 63 -4.24 -4.49 -12.78
N LYS A 64 -4.73 -5.60 -12.22
CA LYS A 64 -5.27 -5.61 -10.86
C LYS A 64 -4.16 -5.72 -9.82
N LEU A 65 -3.67 -4.56 -9.39
CA LEU A 65 -2.56 -4.45 -8.43
C LEU A 65 -2.79 -5.23 -7.12
N GLY A 66 -4.03 -5.38 -6.65
CA GLY A 66 -4.36 -6.10 -5.42
C GLY A 66 -4.28 -7.64 -5.51
N GLU A 67 -4.28 -8.19 -6.72
CA GLU A 67 -4.25 -9.64 -6.98
C GLU A 67 -2.81 -10.19 -7.16
N HIS A 68 -1.81 -9.31 -7.16
CA HIS A 68 -0.38 -9.66 -7.17
C HIS A 68 0.20 -9.68 -5.76
#